data_AF-A0A1B9M4J0-F1
#
_entry.id   AF-A0A1B9M4J0-F1
#
_cell.length_a   1.000
_cell.length_b   1.000
_cell.length_c   1.000
_cell.angle_alpha   90.00
_cell.angle_beta   90.00
_cell.angle_gamma   90.00
#
_symmetry.space_group_name_H-M   'P 1'
#
loop_
_entity.id
_entity.type
_entity.pdbx_description
1 polymer ?
#
loop_
_entity_poly.entity_id
_entity_poly.type
_entity_poly.pdbx_seq_one_letter_code
_entity_poly.pdbx_strand_id
1 'polypeptide(L)'
;MKQNIKDYLSFFTKYYFFNNIHSRLTLGLNKDFLGISSVFNTQRKITKISFFSAIFALNSFNVVNAAISSSTINAIQGTKPLFFATDITINKLGFSYDGNDYSETHNNITSGSTKYFDENTKLGNFIIKSYFTPRAALNDPNGDYFDSDGDAFDPITPITVNLTHVWKDSDGKIIDQADYNDIACSHNKYKMPLQLEITASDIKVKTEFGIPDESNPVSNINTSSETKPITKTYQIAVAKTCFAKPNGINLDPTNQWRSVKSNNGGIEDVWNLTGAGKDKPNQAVGGGHTDDYVINQGYKVKPTVSRKHFPTTGFPGAQFQLVMGGIQQDYDFTTNSNLAEIDREGIVTLKGPVKEVTISAKLKSDSNIHYDYKFTLDLWVEPQSGYVANQAEANLKCTSPMQLLKRKDLNNASNFASDNLDRYQDRVYNVFTRGIGLGVLGEWGRVLNTSYGSIPATYPQSKWNFGWYFTDEEHTFIDNNNQPIIEGIVVATHDGMISFPSAWGRDEPKWAVCGKHL
;
A
#
# COMPACT_ATOMS: atom_id res chain seq x y z
N MET A 1 -17.37 4.87 27.47
CA MET A 1 -18.62 4.92 28.25
C MET A 1 -18.55 3.80 29.28
N LYS A 2 -18.53 4.16 30.58
CA LYS A 2 -18.49 3.24 31.74
C LYS A 2 -19.91 2.78 32.07
N GLN A 3 -20.13 1.47 32.31
CA GLN A 3 -21.00 0.87 33.36
C GLN A 3 -21.02 -0.66 33.12
N ASN A 4 -20.55 -1.50 34.06
CA ASN A 4 -21.29 -2.16 35.16
C ASN A 4 -22.51 -2.99 34.72
N ILE A 5 -22.90 -4.13 35.31
CA ILE A 5 -22.36 -5.19 36.19
C ILE A 5 -23.60 -6.10 36.46
N LYS A 6 -23.41 -7.41 36.70
CA LYS A 6 -24.35 -8.40 37.34
C LYS A 6 -25.59 -8.83 36.56
N ASP A 7 -26.12 -10.06 36.65
CA ASP A 7 -25.84 -11.33 37.35
C ASP A 7 -26.68 -12.41 36.62
N TYR A 8 -26.26 -13.68 36.59
CA TYR A 8 -27.08 -14.84 37.02
C TYR A 8 -26.34 -16.18 36.86
N LEU A 9 -26.43 -16.98 37.94
CA LEU A 9 -25.93 -18.34 38.16
C LEU A 9 -26.59 -19.39 37.24
N SER A 10 -25.88 -20.47 36.89
CA SER A 10 -25.93 -21.74 37.67
C SER A 10 -25.29 -22.95 36.94
N PHE A 11 -24.54 -23.73 37.72
CA PHE A 11 -24.46 -25.21 37.72
C PHE A 11 -24.05 -25.98 36.43
N PHE A 12 -22.85 -26.59 36.42
CA PHE A 12 -22.60 -27.94 36.95
C PHE A 12 -21.12 -28.38 36.83
N THR A 13 -20.63 -28.97 37.94
CA THR A 13 -19.59 -30.03 38.10
C THR A 13 -18.12 -29.83 37.68
N LYS A 14 -17.32 -29.56 38.71
CA LYS A 14 -15.91 -29.95 38.94
C LYS A 14 -15.80 -31.47 39.13
N TYR A 15 -14.69 -32.09 38.69
CA TYR A 15 -13.91 -33.04 39.50
C TYR A 15 -12.46 -33.13 38.99
N TYR A 16 -11.54 -32.60 39.79
CA TYR A 16 -10.11 -32.88 39.80
C TYR A 16 -9.76 -33.03 41.27
N PHE A 17 -9.27 -34.18 41.71
CA PHE A 17 -8.50 -34.30 42.95
C PHE A 17 -7.82 -35.67 43.00
N PHE A 18 -6.51 -35.68 43.21
CA PHE A 18 -5.90 -36.44 44.30
C PHE A 18 -4.52 -35.88 44.59
N ASN A 19 -4.34 -35.35 45.81
CA ASN A 19 -3.06 -35.39 46.46
C ASN A 19 -3.28 -35.42 47.98
N ASN A 20 -2.54 -36.33 48.62
CA ASN A 20 -2.15 -36.40 50.03
C ASN A 20 -3.25 -36.43 51.10
N ILE A 21 -3.25 -37.48 51.91
CA ILE A 21 -3.29 -37.38 53.37
C ILE A 21 -2.49 -38.55 53.95
N HIS A 22 -1.54 -38.20 54.81
CA HIS A 22 -0.87 -39.07 55.75
C HIS A 22 -1.47 -38.79 57.14
N SER A 23 -1.55 -39.86 57.95
CA SER A 23 -1.40 -39.86 59.40
C SER A 23 -2.66 -39.89 60.31
N ARG A 24 -2.53 -40.83 61.27
CA ARG A 24 -3.00 -40.86 62.68
C ARG A 24 -4.45 -41.32 62.92
N LEU A 25 -4.63 -42.51 63.53
CA LEU A 25 -4.76 -42.74 65.00
C LEU A 25 -5.98 -41.96 65.53
N THR A 26 -7.04 -42.54 66.12
CA THR A 26 -7.05 -43.50 67.24
C THR A 26 -8.51 -43.88 67.56
N LEU A 27 -8.71 -45.10 68.07
CA LEU A 27 -9.62 -45.53 69.15
C LEU A 27 -11.15 -45.27 69.11
N GLY A 28 -11.90 -46.35 69.37
CA GLY A 28 -13.27 -46.34 69.87
C GLY A 28 -13.99 -47.65 69.57
N LEU A 29 -13.78 -48.70 70.38
CA LEU A 29 -14.80 -49.26 71.30
C LEU A 29 -16.21 -49.38 70.67
N ASN A 30 -16.71 -50.59 70.44
CA ASN A 30 -17.49 -51.38 71.41
C ASN A 30 -18.15 -52.60 70.74
N LYS A 31 -18.23 -53.71 71.50
CA LYS A 31 -19.37 -54.66 71.64
C LYS A 31 -19.92 -55.33 70.36
N ASP A 32 -20.22 -56.61 70.29
CA ASP A 32 -20.35 -57.74 71.21
C ASP A 32 -20.39 -58.96 70.29
N PHE A 33 -19.71 -60.07 70.61
CA PHE A 33 -20.40 -61.37 70.64
C PHE A 33 -19.56 -62.46 71.29
N LEU A 34 -20.19 -63.08 72.28
CA LEU A 34 -19.77 -64.20 73.09
C LEU A 34 -19.76 -65.53 72.32
N GLY A 35 -18.96 -66.49 72.78
CA GLY A 35 -19.10 -67.91 72.43
C GLY A 35 -17.79 -68.69 72.49
N ILE A 36 -17.24 -68.95 73.68
CA ILE A 36 -17.25 -70.29 74.32
C ILE A 36 -16.25 -71.27 73.65
N SER A 37 -15.03 -71.38 74.19
CA SER A 37 -14.54 -72.52 75.01
C SER A 37 -14.05 -73.70 74.15
N SER A 38 -13.09 -74.56 74.51
CA SER A 38 -12.10 -74.68 75.58
C SER A 38 -11.35 -76.01 75.29
N VAL A 39 -10.25 -76.26 76.02
CA VAL A 39 -9.66 -77.59 76.27
C VAL A 39 -8.67 -78.16 75.23
N PHE A 40 -7.39 -77.94 75.54
CA PHE A 40 -6.43 -78.97 75.99
C PHE A 40 -6.25 -80.28 75.19
N ASN A 41 -5.00 -80.45 74.76
CA ASN A 41 -4.08 -81.56 75.09
C ASN A 41 -3.80 -82.62 74.00
N THR A 42 -2.48 -82.87 73.84
CA THR A 42 -1.80 -84.13 73.45
C THR A 42 -2.26 -84.85 72.16
N GLN A 43 -1.41 -85.26 71.24
CA GLN A 43 -0.20 -86.07 71.41
C GLN A 43 0.45 -86.27 70.03
N ARG A 44 1.76 -86.57 70.09
CA ARG A 44 2.51 -87.49 69.20
C ARG A 44 2.87 -87.07 67.76
N LYS A 45 4.18 -86.80 67.63
CA LYS A 45 5.14 -87.51 66.76
C LYS A 45 4.58 -88.07 65.45
N ILE A 46 4.83 -87.30 64.39
CA ILE A 46 5.16 -87.56 62.98
C ILE A 46 4.79 -86.19 62.39
N THR A 47 5.69 -85.30 61.97
CA THR A 47 6.43 -85.40 60.71
C THR A 47 7.62 -84.42 60.75
N LYS A 48 8.79 -84.88 61.18
CA LYS A 48 10.06 -84.31 60.70
C LYS A 48 10.21 -84.82 59.26
N ILE A 49 9.57 -84.13 58.31
CA ILE A 49 9.74 -84.12 56.84
C ILE A 49 8.50 -83.35 56.37
N SER A 50 8.51 -82.01 56.49
CA SER A 50 7.53 -81.08 55.90
C SER A 50 7.94 -79.62 56.10
N PHE A 51 8.79 -79.32 57.10
CA PHE A 51 9.21 -77.93 57.37
C PHE A 51 10.36 -77.43 56.47
N PHE A 52 11.13 -78.32 55.83
CA PHE A 52 12.12 -77.93 54.82
C PHE A 52 11.53 -77.75 53.41
N SER A 53 10.32 -78.27 53.15
CA SER A 53 9.63 -78.10 51.86
C SER A 53 8.82 -76.81 51.80
N ALA A 54 8.37 -76.27 52.94
CA ALA A 54 7.67 -74.98 52.98
C ALA A 54 8.63 -73.77 52.88
N ILE A 55 9.87 -73.88 53.40
CA ILE A 55 10.87 -72.79 53.31
C ILE A 55 11.51 -72.72 51.92
N PHE A 56 11.59 -73.83 51.18
CA PHE A 56 12.06 -73.81 49.79
C PHE A 56 10.98 -73.38 48.78
N ALA A 57 9.69 -73.60 49.08
CA ALA A 57 8.57 -73.18 48.23
C ALA A 57 8.12 -71.71 48.46
N LEU A 58 8.43 -71.11 49.61
CA LEU A 58 8.16 -69.67 49.88
C LEU A 58 9.33 -68.74 49.51
N ASN A 59 10.51 -69.28 49.17
CA ASN A 59 11.63 -68.50 48.60
C ASN A 59 11.71 -68.58 47.06
N SER A 60 10.82 -69.32 46.39
CA SER A 60 10.80 -69.45 44.92
C SER A 60 9.80 -68.53 44.20
N PHE A 61 9.10 -67.64 44.93
CA PHE A 61 8.19 -66.63 44.34
C PHE A 61 8.57 -65.17 44.66
N ASN A 62 9.83 -64.92 45.02
CA ASN A 62 10.40 -63.56 45.04
C ASN A 62 11.79 -63.52 44.38
N VAL A 63 11.95 -64.26 43.29
CA VAL A 63 12.72 -63.71 42.17
C VAL A 63 11.76 -62.75 41.48
N VAL A 64 11.53 -61.58 42.10
CA VAL A 64 11.39 -60.41 41.25
C VAL A 64 12.68 -60.45 40.45
N ASN A 65 12.55 -60.76 39.16
CA ASN A 65 13.55 -60.39 38.20
C ASN A 65 13.77 -58.89 38.42
N ALA A 66 14.71 -58.53 39.30
CA ALA A 66 15.66 -57.51 38.98
C ALA A 66 16.44 -58.06 37.78
N ALA A 67 15.76 -58.14 36.64
CA ALA A 67 16.40 -57.82 35.40
C ALA A 67 16.95 -56.43 35.70
N ILE A 68 18.25 -56.38 36.01
CA ILE A 68 19.02 -55.18 35.77
C ILE A 68 18.91 -55.03 34.26
N SER A 69 17.83 -54.42 33.78
CA SER A 69 17.82 -53.81 32.48
C SER A 69 18.80 -52.65 32.63
N SER A 70 20.09 -52.94 32.46
CA SER A 70 21.00 -51.88 32.08
C SER A 70 20.57 -51.51 30.67
N SER A 71 19.66 -50.55 30.55
CA SER A 71 19.70 -49.67 29.40
C SER A 71 21.02 -48.92 29.54
N THR A 72 22.09 -49.47 28.96
CA THR A 72 23.22 -48.63 28.61
C THR A 72 22.68 -47.64 27.62
N ILE A 73 22.34 -46.44 28.10
CA ILE A 73 22.35 -45.28 27.23
C ILE A 73 23.84 -45.14 26.89
N ASN A 74 24.27 -45.76 25.80
CA ASN A 74 25.55 -45.43 25.17
C ASN A 74 25.34 -44.04 24.55
N ALA A 75 25.17 -43.04 25.40
CA ALA A 75 25.32 -41.66 25.04
C ALA A 75 26.82 -41.47 24.85
N ILE A 76 27.29 -41.72 23.62
CA ILE A 76 28.59 -41.17 23.23
C ILE A 76 28.39 -39.67 23.32
N GLN A 77 29.05 -39.06 24.29
CA GLN A 77 29.02 -37.62 24.47
C GLN A 77 29.77 -37.03 23.27
N GLY A 78 29.00 -36.54 22.31
CA GLY A 78 29.49 -36.00 21.06
C GLY A 78 29.76 -34.51 21.17
N THR A 79 30.14 -33.97 20.04
CA THR A 79 30.16 -32.55 19.74
C THR A 79 28.74 -32.07 19.43
N LYS A 80 28.45 -30.80 19.72
CA LYS A 80 27.20 -30.20 19.29
C LYS A 80 27.22 -30.03 17.76
N PRO A 81 26.08 -30.18 17.07
CA PRO A 81 25.99 -29.75 15.68
C PRO A 81 26.31 -28.25 15.58
N LEU A 82 26.79 -27.82 14.42
CA LEU A 82 27.27 -26.46 14.19
C LEU A 82 26.53 -25.81 13.02
N PHE A 83 26.22 -24.52 13.19
CA PHE A 83 25.80 -23.64 12.11
C PHE A 83 26.94 -22.69 11.74
N PHE A 84 27.27 -22.63 10.46
CA PHE A 84 28.33 -21.82 9.87
C PHE A 84 27.73 -20.58 9.23
N ALA A 85 27.62 -19.51 10.00
CA ALA A 85 27.20 -18.22 9.48
C ALA A 85 28.35 -17.55 8.72
N THR A 86 28.21 -17.46 7.40
CA THR A 86 29.14 -16.79 6.49
C THR A 86 28.44 -15.71 5.68
N ASP A 87 29.17 -14.89 4.94
CA ASP A 87 28.55 -13.91 4.04
C ASP A 87 27.63 -14.56 2.98
N ILE A 88 27.93 -15.80 2.57
CA ILE A 88 27.10 -16.56 1.63
C ILE A 88 25.75 -16.97 2.26
N THR A 89 25.72 -17.15 3.59
CA THR A 89 24.49 -17.50 4.33
C THR A 89 23.40 -16.44 4.17
N ILE A 90 23.77 -15.16 4.05
CA ILE A 90 22.82 -14.06 3.80
C ILE A 90 22.03 -14.28 2.50
N ASN A 91 22.65 -14.87 1.48
CA ASN A 91 22.03 -15.11 0.17
C ASN A 91 20.97 -16.22 0.17
N LYS A 92 20.89 -16.98 1.27
CA LYS A 92 19.89 -18.02 1.52
C LYS A 92 18.66 -17.49 2.25
N LEU A 93 18.65 -16.22 2.66
CA LEU A 93 17.42 -15.55 3.11
C LEU A 93 16.61 -15.15 1.89
N GLY A 94 15.30 -15.35 1.95
CA GLY A 94 14.44 -15.06 0.81
C GLY A 94 12.97 -15.14 1.16
N PHE A 95 12.14 -15.31 0.14
CA PHE A 95 10.69 -15.37 0.32
C PHE A 95 10.05 -16.25 -0.74
N SER A 96 8.82 -16.67 -0.49
CA SER A 96 7.95 -17.30 -1.45
C SER A 96 6.84 -16.33 -1.83
N TYR A 97 6.55 -16.21 -3.12
CA TYR A 97 5.46 -15.41 -3.65
C TYR A 97 4.83 -16.15 -4.82
N ASP A 98 3.50 -16.32 -4.76
CA ASP A 98 2.70 -17.02 -5.78
C ASP A 98 3.28 -18.40 -6.17
N GLY A 99 3.65 -19.19 -5.15
CA GLY A 99 4.21 -20.54 -5.33
C GLY A 99 5.66 -20.59 -5.82
N ASN A 100 6.30 -19.45 -6.10
CA ASN A 100 7.68 -19.36 -6.52
C ASN A 100 8.59 -18.91 -5.37
N ASP A 101 9.73 -19.57 -5.21
CA ASP A 101 10.71 -19.26 -4.18
C ASP A 101 11.80 -18.32 -4.73
N TYR A 102 12.04 -17.22 -4.04
CA TYR A 102 12.98 -16.16 -4.41
C TYR A 102 14.10 -16.04 -3.37
N SER A 103 15.34 -16.10 -3.85
CA SER A 103 16.54 -15.74 -3.10
C SER A 103 17.71 -15.57 -4.08
N GLU A 104 18.86 -15.10 -3.60
CA GLU A 104 20.04 -15.03 -4.47
C GLU A 104 20.57 -16.41 -4.85
N THR A 105 20.40 -17.41 -3.98
CA THR A 105 20.75 -18.79 -4.32
C THR A 105 19.88 -19.40 -5.42
N HIS A 106 18.65 -18.90 -5.62
CA HIS A 106 17.79 -19.31 -6.73
C HIS A 106 18.04 -18.51 -8.02
N ASN A 107 18.95 -17.53 -8.01
CA ASN A 107 19.33 -16.70 -9.17
C ASN A 107 18.15 -16.00 -9.88
N ASN A 108 17.03 -15.78 -9.19
CA ASN A 108 15.82 -15.16 -9.75
C ASN A 108 15.52 -13.77 -9.17
N ILE A 109 16.34 -13.34 -8.20
CA ILE A 109 16.38 -12.00 -7.60
C ILE A 109 17.82 -11.71 -7.13
N THR A 110 18.23 -10.44 -7.13
CA THR A 110 19.49 -9.97 -6.54
C THR A 110 19.26 -8.70 -5.75
N SER A 111 20.05 -8.43 -4.70
CA SER A 111 19.93 -7.20 -3.92
C SER A 111 20.40 -5.95 -4.67
N GLY A 112 21.15 -6.14 -5.76
CA GLY A 112 21.70 -5.06 -6.58
C GLY A 112 20.76 -4.49 -7.65
N SER A 113 19.59 -5.10 -7.87
CA SER A 113 18.61 -4.64 -8.84
C SER A 113 17.18 -4.73 -8.31
N THR A 114 16.30 -3.92 -8.88
CA THR A 114 14.87 -3.95 -8.54
C THR A 114 14.17 -5.11 -9.23
N LYS A 115 13.51 -5.96 -8.44
CA LYS A 115 12.60 -6.99 -8.96
C LYS A 115 11.21 -6.41 -9.11
N TYR A 116 10.69 -6.46 -10.33
CA TYR A 116 9.31 -6.08 -10.62
C TYR A 116 8.37 -7.29 -10.51
N PHE A 117 7.19 -7.03 -9.93
CA PHE A 117 6.05 -7.93 -9.91
C PHE A 117 4.84 -7.26 -10.58
N ASP A 118 3.80 -8.05 -10.89
CA ASP A 118 2.62 -7.57 -11.61
C ASP A 118 1.62 -6.76 -10.75
N GLU A 119 0.64 -6.12 -11.39
CA GLU A 119 -0.29 -5.20 -10.72
C GLU A 119 -1.15 -5.82 -9.60
N ASN A 120 -1.20 -7.15 -9.46
CA ASN A 120 -1.95 -7.85 -8.41
C ASN A 120 -1.13 -8.10 -7.14
N THR A 121 0.16 -7.73 -7.14
CA THR A 121 1.05 -7.94 -6.01
C THR A 121 0.66 -7.14 -4.79
N LYS A 122 0.59 -7.85 -3.66
CA LYS A 122 0.35 -7.33 -2.32
C LYS A 122 1.50 -7.73 -1.42
N LEU A 123 2.00 -6.79 -0.62
CA LEU A 123 3.16 -7.04 0.25
C LEU A 123 2.89 -8.12 1.29
N GLY A 124 1.65 -8.21 1.78
CA GLY A 124 1.23 -9.22 2.75
C GLY A 124 1.23 -10.66 2.23
N ASN A 125 1.37 -10.87 0.92
CA ASN A 125 1.39 -12.21 0.32
C ASN A 125 2.80 -12.83 0.30
N PHE A 126 3.84 -12.08 0.68
CA PHE A 126 5.22 -12.55 0.71
C PHE A 126 5.44 -13.41 1.96
N ILE A 127 5.81 -14.68 1.76
CA ILE A 127 6.10 -15.61 2.85
C ILE A 127 7.61 -15.71 3.02
N ILE A 128 8.14 -15.16 4.10
CA ILE A 128 9.59 -15.14 4.35
C ILE A 128 10.08 -16.56 4.66
N LYS A 129 11.20 -16.93 4.02
CA LYS A 129 11.82 -18.26 4.12
C LYS A 129 13.34 -18.15 4.24
N SER A 130 13.95 -19.23 4.71
CA SER A 130 15.39 -19.48 4.63
C SER A 130 15.64 -20.79 3.90
N TYR A 131 16.69 -20.85 3.10
CA TYR A 131 17.06 -22.02 2.30
C TYR A 131 18.38 -22.63 2.76
N PHE A 132 18.55 -22.80 4.07
CA PHE A 132 19.76 -23.38 4.64
C PHE A 132 19.86 -24.88 4.34
N THR A 133 21.08 -25.35 4.06
CA THR A 133 21.34 -26.72 3.59
C THR A 133 22.44 -27.39 4.40
N PRO A 134 22.39 -28.72 4.57
CA PRO A 134 23.46 -29.44 5.27
C PRO A 134 24.75 -29.42 4.43
N ARG A 135 25.89 -29.44 5.11
CA ARG A 135 27.21 -29.63 4.51
C ARG A 135 27.47 -31.11 4.25
N ALA A 136 28.09 -31.43 3.12
CA ALA A 136 28.55 -32.80 2.86
C ALA A 136 29.80 -33.17 3.67
N ALA A 137 30.61 -32.17 4.04
CA ALA A 137 31.80 -32.32 4.88
C ALA A 137 32.06 -31.02 5.67
N LEU A 138 32.84 -31.07 6.76
CA LEU A 138 33.13 -29.89 7.60
C LEU A 138 33.59 -28.66 6.79
N ASN A 139 34.42 -28.90 5.77
CA ASN A 139 35.02 -27.86 4.93
C ASN A 139 34.19 -27.52 3.67
N ASP A 140 33.00 -28.09 3.51
CA ASP A 140 32.13 -27.83 2.36
C ASP A 140 31.56 -26.40 2.43
N PRO A 141 31.91 -25.51 1.47
CA PRO A 141 31.42 -24.14 1.48
C PRO A 141 29.95 -24.01 1.05
N ASN A 142 29.32 -25.07 0.52
CA ASN A 142 27.97 -25.00 -0.06
C ASN A 142 26.86 -25.23 0.96
N GLY A 143 27.15 -25.85 2.10
CA GLY A 143 26.22 -26.03 3.20
C GLY A 143 26.42 -25.02 4.34
N ASP A 144 25.42 -24.92 5.21
CA ASP A 144 25.40 -24.00 6.35
C ASP A 144 25.51 -24.72 7.68
N TYR A 145 25.27 -26.02 7.74
CA TYR A 145 25.31 -26.75 9.00
C TYR A 145 25.91 -28.15 8.86
N PHE A 146 26.56 -28.61 9.92
CA PHE A 146 27.26 -29.89 9.94
C PHE A 146 27.25 -30.48 11.35
N ASP A 147 27.23 -31.80 11.43
CA ASP A 147 27.48 -32.55 12.65
C ASP A 147 28.77 -33.35 12.49
N SER A 148 29.74 -33.15 13.38
CA SER A 148 31.06 -33.78 13.26
C SER A 148 31.08 -35.26 13.63
N ASP A 149 30.11 -35.71 14.41
CA ASP A 149 30.00 -37.11 14.84
C ASP A 149 29.25 -37.96 13.79
N GLY A 150 28.65 -37.29 12.80
CA GLY A 150 27.92 -37.92 11.70
C GLY A 150 26.48 -38.27 12.09
N ASP A 151 25.94 -37.62 13.13
CA ASP A 151 24.56 -37.83 13.55
C ASP A 151 23.58 -37.41 12.45
N ALA A 152 22.51 -38.18 12.30
CA ALA A 152 21.43 -37.82 11.40
C ALA A 152 20.75 -36.53 11.90
N PHE A 153 20.46 -35.61 10.98
CA PHE A 153 19.67 -34.43 11.31
C PHE A 153 18.21 -34.79 11.56
N ASP A 154 17.51 -34.02 12.40
CA ASP A 154 16.07 -34.18 12.62
C ASP A 154 15.34 -34.21 11.26
N PRO A 155 14.59 -35.28 10.94
CA PRO A 155 13.99 -35.44 9.61
C PRO A 155 12.80 -34.49 9.34
N ILE A 156 12.29 -33.81 10.37
CA ILE A 156 11.17 -32.88 10.30
C ILE A 156 11.65 -31.44 10.41
N THR A 157 12.52 -31.16 11.39
CA THR A 157 12.95 -29.80 11.73
C THR A 157 14.47 -29.71 11.95
N PRO A 158 15.28 -30.02 10.92
CA PRO A 158 16.74 -30.05 11.05
C PRO A 158 17.33 -28.69 11.40
N ILE A 159 16.63 -27.61 11.04
CA ILE A 159 16.93 -26.25 11.43
C ILE A 159 15.69 -25.58 12.01
N THR A 160 15.91 -24.82 13.09
CA THR A 160 14.95 -23.81 13.57
C THR A 160 15.58 -22.43 13.44
N VAL A 161 14.80 -21.47 12.96
CA VAL A 161 15.25 -20.08 12.73
C VAL A 161 14.11 -19.14 13.05
N ASN A 162 14.43 -18.03 13.70
CA ASN A 162 13.50 -16.91 13.86
C ASN A 162 13.71 -15.91 12.72
N LEU A 163 12.74 -15.85 11.79
CA LEU A 163 12.74 -14.93 10.65
C LEU A 163 11.83 -13.74 10.95
N THR A 164 12.39 -12.54 10.84
CA THR A 164 11.65 -11.28 10.91
C THR A 164 11.84 -10.51 9.61
N HIS A 165 10.89 -9.66 9.27
CA HIS A 165 11.01 -8.81 8.10
C HIS A 165 10.34 -7.46 8.30
N VAL A 166 10.82 -6.48 7.53
CA VAL A 166 10.26 -5.14 7.48
C VAL A 166 10.22 -4.67 6.04
N TRP A 167 9.07 -4.12 5.65
CA TRP A 167 8.93 -3.38 4.40
C TRP A 167 9.26 -1.92 4.62
N LYS A 168 10.15 -1.38 3.79
CA LYS A 168 10.57 0.03 3.81
C LYS A 168 10.43 0.63 2.42
N ASP A 169 10.33 1.94 2.35
CA ASP A 169 10.50 2.68 1.10
C ASP A 169 12.00 2.89 0.79
N SER A 170 12.33 3.53 -0.33
CA SER A 170 13.73 3.73 -0.72
C SER A 170 14.53 4.68 0.19
N ASP A 171 13.87 5.48 1.03
CA ASP A 171 14.51 6.32 2.05
C ASP A 171 14.65 5.58 3.40
N GLY A 172 14.16 4.34 3.50
CA GLY A 172 14.18 3.54 4.72
C GLY A 172 12.97 3.76 5.64
N LYS A 173 11.95 4.51 5.21
CA LYS A 173 10.71 4.69 5.98
C LYS A 173 9.90 3.41 5.98
N ILE A 174 9.49 2.94 7.15
CA ILE A 174 8.68 1.73 7.30
C ILE A 174 7.30 1.91 6.67
N ILE A 175 6.85 0.91 5.91
CA ILE A 175 5.54 0.87 5.28
C ILE A 175 4.50 0.36 6.28
N ASP A 176 3.39 1.07 6.42
CA ASP A 176 2.29 0.67 7.28
C ASP A 176 1.60 -0.57 6.69
N GLN A 177 1.27 -1.55 7.54
CA GLN A 177 0.59 -2.76 7.13
C GLN A 177 -0.77 -2.47 6.47
N ALA A 178 -1.44 -1.37 6.84
CA ALA A 178 -2.69 -0.93 6.21
C ALA A 178 -2.53 -0.62 4.71
N ASP A 179 -1.32 -0.27 4.27
CA ASP A 179 -1.03 0.12 2.88
C ASP A 179 -0.54 -1.07 2.01
N TYR A 180 -0.40 -2.28 2.56
CA TYR A 180 0.15 -3.45 1.86
C TYR A 180 -0.66 -3.92 0.63
N ASN A 181 -1.92 -3.48 0.53
CA ASN A 181 -2.84 -3.89 -0.53
C ASN A 181 -2.82 -2.99 -1.78
N ASP A 182 -2.33 -1.75 -1.69
CA ASP A 182 -2.35 -0.78 -2.79
C ASP A 182 -1.01 -0.05 -2.93
N ILE A 183 0.08 -0.79 -2.72
CA ILE A 183 1.42 -0.19 -2.66
C ILE A 183 1.94 0.30 -4.02
N ALA A 184 1.48 -0.31 -5.11
CA ALA A 184 1.93 0.05 -6.46
C ALA A 184 1.71 1.53 -6.77
N CYS A 185 0.64 2.12 -6.23
CA CYS A 185 0.23 3.50 -6.51
C CYS A 185 0.35 4.43 -5.29
N SER A 186 1.15 4.06 -4.29
CA SER A 186 1.29 4.83 -3.04
C SER A 186 2.38 5.91 -3.07
N HIS A 187 2.68 6.48 -4.25
CA HIS A 187 3.75 7.47 -4.45
C HIS A 187 3.57 8.77 -3.66
N ASN A 188 2.37 9.01 -3.14
CA ASN A 188 2.09 10.14 -2.23
C ASN A 188 2.60 9.89 -0.80
N LYS A 189 2.88 8.64 -0.44
CA LYS A 189 3.26 8.23 0.93
C LYS A 189 4.67 7.66 1.03
N TYR A 190 5.11 6.97 -0.02
CA TYR A 190 6.33 6.16 -0.04
C TYR A 190 7.13 6.39 -1.32
N LYS A 191 8.45 6.39 -1.19
CA LYS A 191 9.35 6.45 -2.35
C LYS A 191 9.68 5.05 -2.89
N MET A 192 9.70 4.93 -4.21
CA MET A 192 10.06 3.69 -4.90
C MET A 192 11.58 3.64 -5.19
N PRO A 193 12.16 2.45 -5.44
CA PRO A 193 11.56 1.12 -5.24
C PRO A 193 11.46 0.79 -3.75
N LEU A 194 10.59 -0.15 -3.40
CA LEU A 194 10.43 -0.62 -2.03
C LEU A 194 11.60 -1.52 -1.63
N GLN A 195 11.79 -1.70 -0.33
CA GLN A 195 12.82 -2.55 0.25
C GLN A 195 12.17 -3.58 1.17
N LEU A 196 12.43 -4.87 0.90
CA LEU A 196 12.12 -5.97 1.82
C LEU A 196 13.41 -6.35 2.55
N GLU A 197 13.48 -6.01 3.83
CA GLU A 197 14.58 -6.41 4.71
C GLU A 197 14.17 -7.66 5.51
N ILE A 198 14.97 -8.71 5.43
CA ILE A 198 14.77 -10.00 6.11
C ILE A 198 15.94 -10.23 7.05
N THR A 199 15.65 -10.53 8.32
CA THR A 199 16.66 -10.82 9.33
C THR A 199 16.42 -12.21 9.93
N ALA A 200 17.47 -13.02 9.94
CA ALA A 200 17.49 -14.30 10.63
C ALA A 200 18.22 -14.21 11.97
N SER A 201 17.63 -14.80 12.99
CA SER A 201 18.16 -14.85 14.36
C SER A 201 17.84 -16.20 15.00
N ASP A 202 18.55 -16.50 16.09
CA ASP A 202 18.37 -17.69 16.91
C ASP A 202 18.39 -18.99 16.08
N ILE A 203 19.28 -19.05 15.08
CA ILE A 203 19.43 -20.21 14.20
C ILE A 203 20.02 -21.35 15.01
N LYS A 204 19.31 -22.48 15.04
CA LYS A 204 19.73 -23.70 15.74
C LYS A 204 19.57 -24.91 14.84
N VAL A 205 20.56 -25.79 14.89
CA VAL A 205 20.60 -27.06 14.16
C VAL A 205 20.23 -28.18 15.12
N LYS A 206 19.41 -29.12 14.65
CA LYS A 206 18.93 -30.26 15.44
C LYS A 206 19.31 -31.59 14.81
N THR A 207 19.81 -32.49 15.63
CA THR A 207 20.05 -33.89 15.26
C THR A 207 19.01 -34.80 15.90
N GLU A 208 18.77 -35.97 15.31
CA GLU A 208 17.77 -36.93 15.79
C GLU A 208 18.23 -37.65 17.07
N PHE A 209 19.53 -37.93 17.16
CA PHE A 209 20.11 -38.76 18.23
C PHE A 209 21.37 -38.18 18.89
N GLY A 210 21.86 -37.02 18.45
CA GLY A 210 23.09 -36.46 18.96
C GLY A 210 22.97 -36.03 20.41
N ILE A 211 24.08 -36.08 21.16
CA ILE A 211 24.13 -35.59 22.54
C ILE A 211 25.35 -34.67 22.67
N PRO A 212 25.17 -33.34 22.68
CA PRO A 212 23.89 -32.61 22.63
C PRO A 212 23.19 -32.64 21.27
N ASP A 213 21.86 -32.68 21.26
CA ASP A 213 20.99 -32.77 20.07
C ASP A 213 20.74 -31.42 19.38
N GLU A 214 21.14 -30.32 20.01
CA GLU A 214 20.90 -28.95 19.53
C GLU A 214 22.18 -28.10 19.56
N SER A 215 22.38 -27.30 18.51
CA SER A 215 23.47 -26.32 18.45
C SER A 215 23.24 -25.14 19.38
N ASN A 216 24.31 -24.38 19.66
CA ASN A 216 24.13 -23.04 20.23
C ASN A 216 23.43 -22.13 19.20
N PRO A 217 22.60 -21.17 19.63
CA PRO A 217 21.92 -20.25 18.71
C PRO A 217 22.91 -19.30 18.03
N VAL A 218 22.71 -19.07 16.74
CA VAL A 218 23.50 -18.13 15.92
C VAL A 218 22.61 -17.03 15.35
N SER A 219 22.99 -15.77 15.57
CA SER A 219 22.26 -14.58 15.10
C SER A 219 23.12 -13.59 14.31
N ASN A 220 24.43 -13.82 14.23
CA ASN A 220 25.38 -12.91 13.61
C ASN A 220 26.43 -13.68 12.79
N ILE A 221 26.94 -13.02 11.77
CA ILE A 221 28.17 -13.41 11.07
C ILE A 221 29.32 -12.70 11.77
N ASN A 222 30.33 -13.49 12.16
CA ASN A 222 31.57 -12.97 12.70
C ASN A 222 32.65 -13.14 11.63
N THR A 223 33.15 -12.03 11.10
CA THR A 223 34.34 -12.01 10.24
C THR A 223 35.55 -11.56 11.06
N SER A 224 36.74 -11.60 10.47
CA SER A 224 37.96 -11.08 11.12
C SER A 224 37.90 -9.58 11.39
N SER A 225 36.99 -8.84 10.74
CA SER A 225 36.90 -7.38 10.81
C SER A 225 35.62 -6.86 11.46
N GLU A 226 34.54 -7.63 11.50
CA GLU A 226 33.24 -7.17 11.98
C GLU A 226 32.32 -8.30 12.46
N THR A 227 31.44 -7.98 13.41
CA THR A 227 30.26 -8.78 13.74
C THR A 227 29.04 -8.07 13.17
N LYS A 228 28.29 -8.73 12.29
CA LYS A 228 27.09 -8.18 11.66
C LYS A 228 25.89 -9.12 11.74
N PRO A 229 24.65 -8.60 11.78
CA PRO A 229 23.46 -9.43 11.75
C PRO A 229 23.31 -10.17 10.42
N ILE A 230 22.65 -11.33 10.45
CA ILE A 230 22.32 -12.09 9.23
C ILE A 230 21.08 -11.44 8.60
N THR A 231 21.30 -10.42 7.77
CA THR A 231 20.24 -9.61 7.16
C THR A 231 20.42 -9.50 5.66
N LYS A 232 19.32 -9.63 4.91
CA LYS A 232 19.26 -9.45 3.46
C LYS A 232 18.20 -8.40 3.11
N THR A 233 18.52 -7.51 2.19
CA THR A 233 17.56 -6.51 1.68
C THR A 233 17.38 -6.68 0.18
N TYR A 234 16.13 -6.77 -0.26
CA TYR A 234 15.74 -6.86 -1.66
C TYR A 234 15.02 -5.60 -2.12
N GLN A 235 15.34 -5.11 -3.32
CA GLN A 235 14.60 -4.03 -3.96
C GLN A 235 13.42 -4.61 -4.76
N ILE A 236 12.22 -4.13 -4.48
CA ILE A 236 10.97 -4.66 -5.05
C ILE A 236 10.10 -3.50 -5.55
N ALA A 237 9.53 -3.66 -6.73
CA ALA A 237 8.56 -2.74 -7.28
C ALA A 237 7.36 -3.52 -7.84
N VAL A 238 6.21 -2.85 -7.90
CA VAL A 238 5.00 -3.39 -8.50
C VAL A 238 4.71 -2.58 -9.76
N ALA A 239 4.81 -3.23 -10.92
CA ALA A 239 4.62 -2.59 -12.20
C ALA A 239 3.12 -2.33 -12.43
N LYS A 240 2.73 -1.07 -12.63
CA LYS A 240 1.33 -0.68 -12.84
C LYS A 240 1.26 0.75 -13.39
N THR A 241 0.29 1.08 -14.22
CA THR A 241 -0.03 2.50 -14.48
C THR A 241 -1.00 3.00 -13.40
N CYS A 242 -0.67 4.09 -12.71
CA CYS A 242 -1.40 4.56 -11.54
C CYS A 242 -2.26 5.79 -11.81
N PHE A 243 -1.62 6.88 -12.22
CA PHE A 243 -2.29 8.17 -12.38
C PHE A 243 -1.87 8.89 -13.66
N ALA A 244 -2.75 9.73 -14.16
CA ALA A 244 -2.41 10.78 -15.13
C ALA A 244 -2.42 12.12 -14.38
N LYS A 245 -1.23 12.70 -14.22
CA LYS A 245 -0.94 13.85 -13.37
C LYS A 245 -0.77 15.12 -14.20
N PRO A 246 -1.76 16.03 -14.23
CA PRO A 246 -1.61 17.31 -14.93
C PRO A 246 -0.42 18.11 -14.39
N ASN A 247 0.31 18.79 -15.29
CA ASN A 247 1.53 19.51 -14.93
C ASN A 247 1.30 20.63 -13.89
N GLY A 248 0.09 21.20 -13.83
CA GLY A 248 -0.28 22.17 -12.79
C GLY A 248 -0.06 21.64 -11.36
N ILE A 249 -0.15 20.32 -11.13
CA ILE A 249 0.12 19.73 -9.81
C ILE A 249 1.61 19.79 -9.46
N ASN A 250 2.50 19.65 -10.45
CA ASN A 250 3.95 19.69 -10.22
C ASN A 250 4.44 21.12 -9.94
N LEU A 251 3.88 22.10 -10.65
CA LEU A 251 4.31 23.50 -10.57
C LEU A 251 3.54 24.33 -9.53
N ASP A 252 2.33 23.89 -9.15
CA ASP A 252 1.47 24.57 -8.18
C ASP A 252 0.74 23.58 -7.25
N PRO A 253 1.48 22.78 -6.46
CA PRO A 253 0.89 21.73 -5.61
C PRO A 253 0.00 22.29 -4.50
N THR A 254 0.14 23.57 -4.12
CA THR A 254 -0.66 24.19 -3.04
C THR A 254 -2.01 24.73 -3.49
N ASN A 255 -2.26 24.82 -4.80
CA ASN A 255 -3.47 25.44 -5.36
C ASN A 255 -4.11 24.55 -6.44
N GLN A 256 -4.41 23.30 -6.08
CA GLN A 256 -5.00 22.31 -6.99
C GLN A 256 -6.52 22.48 -7.12
N TRP A 257 -7.22 22.75 -6.02
CA TRP A 257 -8.66 23.05 -6.02
C TRP A 257 -9.02 24.06 -4.92
N ARG A 258 -10.11 24.79 -5.15
CA ARG A 258 -10.74 25.65 -4.14
C ARG A 258 -11.64 24.81 -3.25
N SER A 259 -11.45 24.93 -1.94
CA SER A 259 -12.20 24.13 -0.97
C SER A 259 -13.61 24.68 -0.77
N VAL A 260 -14.55 23.82 -0.39
CA VAL A 260 -15.95 24.18 -0.18
C VAL A 260 -16.22 24.39 1.31
N LYS A 261 -17.06 25.37 1.66
CA LYS A 261 -17.49 25.56 3.05
C LYS A 261 -18.34 24.37 3.50
N SER A 262 -18.09 23.87 4.72
CA SER A 262 -18.79 22.69 5.28
C SER A 262 -20.32 22.79 5.36
N ASN A 263 -20.87 24.01 5.39
CA ASN A 263 -22.32 24.26 5.34
C ASN A 263 -22.88 24.36 3.91
N ASN A 264 -22.07 24.03 2.90
CA ASN A 264 -22.37 24.21 1.48
C ASN A 264 -22.69 25.67 1.06
N GLY A 265 -22.40 26.65 1.92
CA GLY A 265 -22.73 28.07 1.71
C GLY A 265 -21.73 28.84 0.85
N GLY A 266 -20.89 28.16 0.05
CA GLY A 266 -19.92 28.78 -0.84
C GLY A 266 -18.52 28.16 -0.77
N ILE A 267 -17.53 28.93 -1.23
CA ILE A 267 -16.12 28.54 -1.32
C ILE A 267 -15.35 29.06 -0.10
N GLU A 268 -14.39 28.27 0.38
CA GLU A 268 -13.41 28.65 1.40
C GLU A 268 -12.31 29.51 0.78
N ASP A 269 -11.72 30.43 1.56
CA ASP A 269 -10.61 31.26 1.08
C ASP A 269 -9.32 30.44 0.85
N VAL A 270 -9.26 29.24 1.44
CA VAL A 270 -8.09 28.37 1.45
C VAL A 270 -8.20 27.28 0.38
N TRP A 271 -7.11 27.05 -0.34
CA TRP A 271 -6.96 25.96 -1.30
C TRP A 271 -6.66 24.63 -0.60
N ASN A 272 -7.02 23.53 -1.25
CA ASN A 272 -6.60 22.19 -0.86
C ASN A 272 -7.01 21.71 0.56
N LEU A 273 -8.05 22.28 1.18
CA LEU A 273 -8.55 21.77 2.46
C LEU A 273 -9.27 20.43 2.25
N THR A 274 -8.99 19.50 3.15
CA THR A 274 -9.57 18.16 3.17
C THR A 274 -10.41 17.93 4.43
N GLY A 275 -11.34 16.98 4.35
CA GLY A 275 -12.16 16.56 5.49
C GLY A 275 -13.45 17.37 5.63
N ALA A 276 -14.42 16.80 6.36
CA ALA A 276 -15.76 17.40 6.56
C ALA A 276 -16.46 17.87 5.26
N GLY A 277 -16.21 17.19 4.13
CA GLY A 277 -16.79 17.52 2.83
C GLY A 277 -16.14 18.69 2.08
N LYS A 278 -15.07 19.29 2.62
CA LYS A 278 -14.41 20.47 2.02
C LYS A 278 -13.72 20.20 0.68
N ASP A 279 -13.37 18.95 0.44
CA ASP A 279 -12.75 18.42 -0.77
C ASP A 279 -13.76 17.87 -1.78
N LYS A 280 -15.06 17.85 -1.44
CA LYS A 280 -16.10 17.30 -2.31
C LYS A 280 -16.73 18.37 -3.20
N PRO A 281 -17.19 18.00 -4.42
CA PRO A 281 -17.82 18.93 -5.32
C PRO A 281 -19.08 19.55 -4.72
N ASN A 282 -19.24 20.87 -4.83
CA ASN A 282 -20.48 21.55 -4.47
C ASN A 282 -21.32 21.80 -5.72
N GLN A 283 -22.60 21.42 -5.67
CA GLN A 283 -23.49 21.59 -6.82
C GLN A 283 -23.77 23.07 -7.15
N ALA A 284 -23.82 23.95 -6.14
CA ALA A 284 -24.13 25.38 -6.32
C ALA A 284 -22.93 26.20 -6.82
N VAL A 285 -21.73 25.93 -6.29
CA VAL A 285 -20.57 26.81 -6.51
C VAL A 285 -19.36 26.13 -7.14
N GLY A 286 -19.43 24.82 -7.40
CA GLY A 286 -18.29 24.03 -7.85
C GLY A 286 -17.28 23.81 -6.72
N GLY A 287 -15.98 23.96 -7.00
CA GLY A 287 -14.92 23.63 -6.04
C GLY A 287 -14.81 22.14 -5.78
N GLY A 288 -13.90 21.76 -4.87
CA GLY A 288 -13.60 20.36 -4.56
C GLY A 288 -13.06 19.57 -5.75
N HIS A 289 -13.07 18.25 -5.61
CA HIS A 289 -12.65 17.31 -6.65
C HIS A 289 -13.50 16.03 -6.64
N THR A 290 -13.61 15.37 -7.79
CA THR A 290 -14.27 14.06 -7.87
C THR A 290 -13.41 12.97 -7.23
N ASP A 291 -14.00 11.80 -6.97
CA ASP A 291 -13.28 10.65 -6.42
C ASP A 291 -12.28 10.01 -7.42
N ASP A 292 -12.32 10.42 -8.69
CA ASP A 292 -11.30 10.05 -9.68
C ASP A 292 -10.01 10.85 -9.52
N TYR A 293 -10.03 11.96 -8.78
CA TYR A 293 -8.86 12.78 -8.49
C TYR A 293 -8.24 12.40 -7.16
N VAL A 294 -6.94 12.16 -7.16
CA VAL A 294 -6.12 11.86 -5.99
C VAL A 294 -5.14 13.00 -5.77
N ILE A 295 -5.17 13.58 -4.57
CA ILE A 295 -4.39 14.75 -4.18
C ILE A 295 -2.90 14.52 -4.44
N ASN A 296 -2.24 15.48 -5.09
CA ASN A 296 -0.83 15.43 -5.50
C ASN A 296 -0.46 14.32 -6.51
N GLN A 297 -1.41 13.50 -6.94
CA GLN A 297 -1.20 12.39 -7.87
C GLN A 297 -1.93 12.58 -9.19
N GLY A 298 -3.03 13.35 -9.22
CA GLY A 298 -3.82 13.59 -10.42
C GLY A 298 -4.97 12.60 -10.56
N TYR A 299 -5.33 12.26 -11.80
CA TYR A 299 -6.49 11.41 -12.07
C TYR A 299 -6.12 9.94 -12.10
N LYS A 300 -6.96 9.08 -11.52
CA LYS A 300 -6.85 7.62 -11.66
C LYS A 300 -6.91 7.23 -13.13
N VAL A 301 -6.00 6.36 -13.56
CA VAL A 301 -6.05 5.83 -14.94
C VAL A 301 -7.16 4.82 -15.18
N LYS A 302 -7.78 4.28 -14.12
CA LYS A 302 -9.02 3.49 -14.18
C LYS A 302 -10.13 4.28 -13.46
N PRO A 303 -10.67 5.36 -14.08
CA PRO A 303 -11.65 6.23 -13.44
C PRO A 303 -13.02 5.55 -13.29
N THR A 304 -13.70 5.85 -12.20
CA THR A 304 -14.97 5.25 -11.79
C THR A 304 -16.13 6.23 -11.89
N VAL A 305 -15.88 7.53 -11.68
CA VAL A 305 -16.90 8.58 -11.72
C VAL A 305 -17.16 9.02 -13.16
N SER A 306 -16.12 9.41 -13.90
CA SER A 306 -16.26 9.91 -15.28
C SER A 306 -16.49 8.78 -16.30
N ARG A 307 -15.94 7.59 -16.02
CA ARG A 307 -15.81 6.46 -16.96
C ARG A 307 -15.12 6.83 -18.28
N LYS A 308 -14.38 7.95 -18.30
CA LYS A 308 -13.56 8.45 -19.41
C LYS A 308 -12.13 8.63 -18.92
N HIS A 309 -11.15 8.32 -19.76
CA HIS A 309 -9.74 8.59 -19.44
C HIS A 309 -9.44 10.09 -19.59
N PHE A 310 -8.67 10.61 -18.64
CA PHE A 310 -8.08 11.93 -18.78
C PHE A 310 -6.98 11.91 -19.86
N PRO A 311 -6.74 13.01 -20.56
CA PRO A 311 -7.62 14.17 -20.70
C PRO A 311 -8.75 13.92 -21.70
N THR A 312 -9.85 14.66 -21.54
CA THR A 312 -10.91 14.80 -22.56
C THR A 312 -10.89 16.16 -23.25
N THR A 313 -10.14 17.12 -22.70
CA THR A 313 -9.92 18.45 -23.27
C THR A 313 -8.43 18.66 -23.51
N GLY A 314 -8.05 19.45 -24.51
CA GLY A 314 -6.64 19.72 -24.78
C GLY A 314 -6.41 21.14 -25.29
N PHE A 315 -5.17 21.60 -25.19
CA PHE A 315 -4.70 22.86 -25.75
C PHE A 315 -3.22 22.74 -26.12
N PRO A 316 -2.68 23.62 -27.00
CA PRO A 316 -1.26 23.60 -27.34
C PRO A 316 -0.38 23.73 -26.10
N GLY A 317 0.55 22.79 -25.90
CA GLY A 317 1.45 22.79 -24.75
C GLY A 317 0.81 22.27 -23.45
N ALA A 318 -0.37 21.67 -23.51
CA ALA A 318 -0.95 20.97 -22.36
C ALA A 318 -0.08 19.75 -22.01
N GLN A 319 0.22 19.58 -20.72
CA GLN A 319 1.15 18.57 -20.23
C GLN A 319 0.58 17.76 -19.06
N PHE A 320 0.81 16.45 -19.08
CA PHE A 320 0.54 15.57 -17.95
C PHE A 320 1.55 14.45 -17.88
N GLN A 321 1.80 13.92 -16.69
CA GLN A 321 2.68 12.78 -16.47
C GLN A 321 1.87 11.51 -16.25
N LEU A 322 2.19 10.42 -16.94
CA LEU A 322 1.76 9.09 -16.54
C LEU A 322 2.62 8.61 -15.39
N VAL A 323 2.04 8.51 -14.19
CA VAL A 323 2.71 8.00 -12.99
C VAL A 323 2.62 6.48 -12.99
N MET A 324 3.77 5.82 -13.10
CA MET A 324 3.91 4.38 -13.05
C MET A 324 4.29 3.92 -11.64
N GLY A 325 3.87 2.71 -11.28
CA GLY A 325 4.34 1.98 -10.11
C GLY A 325 5.82 1.62 -10.27
N GLY A 326 6.60 1.80 -9.21
CA GLY A 326 8.05 1.67 -9.26
C GLY A 326 8.75 2.96 -9.72
N ILE A 327 9.78 2.83 -10.57
CA ILE A 327 10.62 3.93 -11.02
C ILE A 327 10.27 4.29 -12.47
N GLN A 328 10.02 5.57 -12.77
CA GLN A 328 9.65 6.02 -14.13
C GLN A 328 10.68 5.62 -15.18
N GLN A 329 11.97 5.75 -14.85
CA GLN A 329 13.08 5.48 -15.76
C GLN A 329 13.27 3.99 -16.08
N ASP A 330 12.58 3.08 -15.38
CA ASP A 330 12.61 1.65 -15.70
C ASP A 330 11.63 1.28 -16.83
N TYR A 331 10.85 2.25 -17.31
CA TYR A 331 9.94 2.09 -18.44
C TYR A 331 10.49 2.76 -19.70
N ASP A 332 10.21 2.12 -20.84
CA ASP A 332 10.30 2.72 -22.17
C ASP A 332 8.91 3.23 -22.56
N PHE A 333 8.82 4.54 -22.76
CA PHE A 333 7.58 5.22 -23.14
C PHE A 333 7.53 5.47 -24.64
N THR A 334 6.39 5.19 -25.27
CA THR A 334 6.12 5.50 -26.67
C THR A 334 4.70 6.02 -26.87
N THR A 335 4.44 6.65 -28.02
CA THR A 335 3.14 7.19 -28.42
C THR A 335 2.85 6.78 -29.86
N ASN A 336 1.58 6.51 -30.17
CA ASN A 336 1.14 6.22 -31.53
C ASN A 336 0.82 7.48 -32.37
N SER A 337 0.91 8.68 -31.77
CA SER A 337 0.50 9.94 -32.38
C SER A 337 1.69 10.88 -32.55
N ASN A 338 1.75 11.61 -33.67
CA ASN A 338 2.69 12.71 -33.87
C ASN A 338 2.18 14.06 -33.31
N LEU A 339 0.93 14.11 -32.84
CA LEU A 339 0.30 15.27 -32.21
C LEU A 339 0.39 15.23 -30.68
N ALA A 340 1.01 14.19 -30.13
CA ALA A 340 1.42 14.08 -28.73
C ALA A 340 2.87 13.60 -28.68
N GLU A 341 3.64 14.13 -27.76
CA GLU A 341 4.98 13.63 -27.43
C GLU A 341 5.00 13.06 -26.04
N ILE A 342 5.89 12.12 -25.78
CA ILE A 342 6.18 11.61 -24.45
C ILE A 342 7.69 11.54 -24.23
N ASP A 343 8.14 11.96 -23.06
CA ASP A 343 9.54 11.89 -22.66
C ASP A 343 9.85 10.66 -21.77
N ARG A 344 11.11 10.58 -21.32
CA ARG A 344 11.61 9.48 -20.48
C ARG A 344 11.04 9.47 -19.06
N GLU A 345 10.45 10.58 -18.63
CA GLU A 345 9.83 10.74 -17.32
C GLU A 345 8.32 10.44 -17.36
N GLY A 346 7.82 10.04 -18.53
CA GLY A 346 6.40 9.78 -18.76
C GLY A 346 5.58 11.07 -18.93
N ILE A 347 6.21 12.21 -19.20
CA ILE A 347 5.51 13.48 -19.43
C ILE A 347 5.01 13.54 -20.86
N VAL A 348 3.70 13.52 -21.02
CA VAL A 348 2.98 13.69 -22.28
C VAL A 348 2.75 15.17 -22.55
N THR A 349 3.12 15.66 -23.73
CA THR A 349 2.86 17.02 -24.20
C THR A 349 1.96 16.99 -25.44
N LEU A 350 0.82 17.67 -25.39
CA LEU A 350 -0.11 17.80 -26.53
C LEU A 350 0.34 18.93 -27.45
N LYS A 351 0.52 18.61 -28.73
CA LYS A 351 0.92 19.57 -29.78
C LYS A 351 -0.25 20.06 -30.63
N GLY A 352 -1.27 19.22 -30.79
CA GLY A 352 -2.38 19.51 -31.69
C GLY A 352 -3.64 18.70 -31.38
N PRO A 353 -4.75 19.04 -32.04
CA PRO A 353 -6.03 18.35 -31.87
C PRO A 353 -5.94 16.92 -32.39
N VAL A 354 -6.17 15.94 -31.52
CA VAL A 354 -6.13 14.52 -31.84
C VAL A 354 -7.30 13.81 -31.17
N LYS A 355 -8.06 13.03 -31.95
CA LYS A 355 -9.25 12.36 -31.44
C LYS A 355 -8.92 11.23 -30.46
N GLU A 356 -7.82 10.52 -30.69
CA GLU A 356 -7.43 9.37 -29.89
C GLU A 356 -5.90 9.24 -29.86
N VAL A 357 -5.34 9.01 -28.67
CA VAL A 357 -3.91 8.75 -28.46
C VAL A 357 -3.76 7.54 -27.56
N THR A 358 -2.81 6.68 -27.92
CA THR A 358 -2.33 5.59 -27.07
C THR A 358 -0.88 5.87 -26.70
N ILE A 359 -0.62 5.89 -25.40
CA ILE A 359 0.70 5.95 -24.80
C ILE A 359 1.03 4.56 -24.26
N SER A 360 2.14 3.98 -24.67
CA SER A 360 2.59 2.67 -24.20
C SER A 360 3.77 2.83 -23.25
N ALA A 361 3.72 2.15 -22.11
CA ALA A 361 4.81 2.04 -21.14
C ALA A 361 5.25 0.58 -21.03
N LYS A 362 6.47 0.26 -21.46
CA LYS A 362 7.03 -1.09 -21.46
C LYS A 362 8.16 -1.19 -20.46
N LEU A 363 8.13 -2.18 -19.57
CA LEU A 363 9.19 -2.35 -18.57
C LEU A 363 10.49 -2.85 -19.24
N LYS A 364 11.63 -2.23 -18.92
CA LYS A 364 12.94 -2.58 -19.51
C LYS A 364 13.44 -3.95 -19.08
N SER A 365 13.19 -4.33 -17.82
CA SER A 365 13.66 -5.60 -17.26
C SER A 365 12.83 -6.80 -17.69
N ASP A 366 11.58 -6.58 -18.13
CA ASP A 366 10.71 -7.64 -18.64
C ASP A 366 9.79 -7.08 -19.74
N SER A 367 10.11 -7.43 -20.98
CA SER A 367 9.37 -6.96 -22.15
C SER A 367 7.91 -7.43 -22.23
N ASN A 368 7.51 -8.43 -21.44
CA ASN A 368 6.13 -8.90 -21.39
C ASN A 368 5.25 -7.97 -20.56
N ILE A 369 5.85 -7.24 -19.61
CA ILE A 369 5.14 -6.25 -18.79
C ILE A 369 5.04 -4.95 -19.58
N HIS A 370 3.84 -4.68 -20.07
CA HIS A 370 3.52 -3.46 -20.81
C HIS A 370 2.13 -2.96 -20.45
N TYR A 371 1.95 -1.65 -20.48
CA TYR A 371 0.68 -1.00 -20.20
C TYR A 371 0.38 0.07 -21.24
N ASP A 372 -0.82 0.02 -21.80
CA ASP A 372 -1.32 1.02 -22.74
C ASP A 372 -2.30 1.95 -22.02
N TYR A 373 -2.01 3.25 -22.08
CA TYR A 373 -2.92 4.30 -21.65
C TYR A 373 -3.54 4.98 -22.85
N LYS A 374 -4.86 4.87 -22.95
CA LYS A 374 -5.62 5.36 -24.10
C LYS A 374 -6.59 6.46 -23.69
N PHE A 375 -6.51 7.62 -24.33
CA PHE A 375 -7.42 8.74 -24.10
C PHE A 375 -7.93 9.34 -25.41
N THR A 376 -9.04 10.06 -25.32
CA THR A 376 -9.70 10.72 -26.45
C THR A 376 -10.04 12.16 -26.10
N LEU A 377 -9.73 13.10 -26.99
CA LEU A 377 -10.11 14.50 -26.80
C LEU A 377 -11.47 14.77 -27.44
N ASP A 378 -12.39 15.30 -26.65
CA ASP A 378 -13.70 15.80 -27.06
C ASP A 378 -13.65 17.30 -27.43
N LEU A 379 -12.63 18.02 -26.96
CA LEU A 379 -12.50 19.47 -27.12
C LEU A 379 -11.04 19.89 -27.26
N TRP A 380 -10.75 20.70 -28.27
CA TRP A 380 -9.46 21.37 -28.44
C TRP A 380 -9.60 22.88 -28.32
N VAL A 381 -8.72 23.51 -27.55
CA VAL A 381 -8.82 24.91 -27.14
C VAL A 381 -7.54 25.69 -27.46
N GLU A 382 -7.71 26.90 -27.99
CA GLU A 382 -6.63 27.80 -28.40
C GLU A 382 -6.88 29.22 -27.88
N PRO A 383 -6.21 29.61 -26.77
CA PRO A 383 -6.19 30.98 -26.29
C PRO A 383 -5.60 31.93 -27.34
N GLN A 384 -6.26 33.06 -27.55
CA GLN A 384 -5.85 34.06 -28.54
C GLN A 384 -4.97 35.15 -27.92
N SER A 385 -4.08 35.72 -28.74
CA SER A 385 -3.23 36.83 -28.32
C SER A 385 -3.94 38.19 -28.43
N GLY A 386 -3.48 39.12 -27.59
CA GLY A 386 -3.99 40.48 -27.52
C GLY A 386 -5.29 40.58 -26.70
N TYR A 387 -5.40 41.66 -25.93
CA TYR A 387 -6.60 41.94 -25.16
C TYR A 387 -7.80 42.20 -26.08
N VAL A 388 -8.99 41.92 -25.57
CA VAL A 388 -10.26 42.25 -26.20
C VAL A 388 -11.11 43.05 -25.22
N ALA A 389 -11.78 44.10 -25.69
CA ALA A 389 -12.55 44.98 -24.83
C ALA A 389 -13.96 44.44 -24.53
N ASN A 390 -14.51 43.63 -25.43
CA ASN A 390 -15.88 43.15 -25.39
C ASN A 390 -16.04 41.81 -26.13
N GLN A 391 -17.23 41.22 -26.05
CA GLN A 391 -17.52 39.94 -26.67
C GLN A 391 -17.54 39.96 -28.19
N ALA A 392 -17.90 41.09 -28.81
CA ALA A 392 -17.86 41.23 -30.27
C ALA A 392 -16.41 41.11 -30.79
N GLU A 393 -15.46 41.78 -30.14
CA GLU A 393 -14.03 41.63 -30.42
C GLU A 393 -13.52 40.21 -30.15
N ALA A 394 -14.02 39.56 -29.09
CA ALA A 394 -13.68 38.17 -28.80
C ALA A 394 -14.19 37.22 -29.90
N ASN A 395 -15.42 37.42 -30.38
CA ASN A 395 -16.00 36.66 -31.48
C ASN A 395 -15.19 36.83 -32.77
N LEU A 396 -14.75 38.04 -33.09
CA LEU A 396 -13.92 38.31 -34.28
C LEU A 396 -12.56 37.60 -34.25
N LYS A 397 -12.06 37.22 -33.07
CA LYS A 397 -10.82 36.44 -32.91
C LYS A 397 -11.02 34.96 -33.21
N CYS A 398 -12.25 34.44 -33.13
CA CYS A 398 -12.56 33.03 -33.30
C CYS A 398 -13.28 32.78 -34.63
N THR A 399 -12.53 32.32 -35.62
CA THR A 399 -13.05 32.01 -36.95
C THR A 399 -13.04 30.51 -37.22
N SER A 400 -13.99 30.08 -38.07
CA SER A 400 -14.16 28.67 -38.45
C SER A 400 -12.82 28.01 -38.85
N PRO A 401 -12.51 26.80 -38.35
CA PRO A 401 -13.42 25.88 -37.65
C PRO A 401 -13.50 26.10 -36.12
N MET A 402 -12.85 27.13 -35.58
CA MET A 402 -12.91 27.45 -34.15
C MET A 402 -14.02 28.47 -33.87
N GLN A 403 -14.58 28.41 -32.67
CA GLN A 403 -15.59 29.36 -32.18
C GLN A 403 -15.30 29.72 -30.73
N LEU A 404 -15.91 30.80 -30.22
CA LEU A 404 -15.94 31.02 -28.78
C LEU A 404 -16.57 29.81 -28.08
N LEU A 405 -16.04 29.50 -26.90
CA LEU A 405 -16.46 28.34 -26.12
C LEU A 405 -17.64 28.68 -25.21
N LYS A 406 -18.44 27.67 -24.88
CA LYS A 406 -19.45 27.81 -23.82
C LYS A 406 -18.75 27.84 -22.48
N ARG A 407 -19.39 28.47 -21.50
CA ARG A 407 -18.96 28.45 -20.10
C ARG A 407 -18.67 27.04 -19.61
N LYS A 408 -19.54 26.07 -19.94
CA LYS A 408 -19.41 24.66 -19.53
C LYS A 408 -18.15 23.98 -20.10
N ASP A 409 -17.63 24.47 -21.23
CA ASP A 409 -16.44 23.92 -21.87
C ASP A 409 -15.17 24.36 -21.11
N LEU A 410 -15.24 25.50 -20.42
CA LEU A 410 -14.16 26.02 -19.58
C LEU A 410 -14.31 25.61 -18.11
N ASN A 411 -15.52 25.62 -17.56
CA ASN A 411 -15.82 25.32 -16.15
C ASN A 411 -17.19 24.63 -15.98
N ASN A 412 -17.20 23.54 -15.20
CA ASN A 412 -18.36 22.70 -14.88
C ASN A 412 -19.22 23.12 -13.67
N ALA A 413 -19.00 24.28 -13.03
CA ALA A 413 -19.81 24.74 -11.91
C ALA A 413 -21.29 24.84 -12.34
N SER A 414 -22.06 23.78 -12.06
CA SER A 414 -23.25 23.40 -12.83
C SER A 414 -24.55 24.03 -12.36
N ASN A 415 -24.62 24.65 -11.17
CA ASN A 415 -25.80 25.38 -10.73
C ASN A 415 -25.53 26.85 -10.43
N PHE A 416 -24.96 27.57 -11.39
CA PHE A 416 -25.30 28.99 -11.48
C PHE A 416 -26.76 29.05 -11.93
N ALA A 417 -27.69 29.15 -10.97
CA ALA A 417 -29.06 29.55 -11.28
C ALA A 417 -28.96 30.89 -12.04
N SER A 418 -29.85 31.10 -13.01
CA SER A 418 -30.08 32.41 -13.64
C SER A 418 -30.01 33.54 -12.62
N ASP A 419 -30.56 33.30 -11.43
CA ASP A 419 -30.66 34.22 -10.30
C ASP A 419 -29.31 34.82 -9.86
N ASN A 420 -28.20 34.09 -9.98
CA ASN A 420 -26.86 34.60 -9.65
C ASN A 420 -26.29 35.49 -10.78
N LEU A 421 -26.75 35.33 -12.02
CA LEU A 421 -26.39 36.18 -13.16
C LEU A 421 -27.26 37.44 -13.20
N ASP A 422 -28.46 37.39 -12.63
CA ASP A 422 -29.49 38.44 -12.74
C ASP A 422 -29.22 39.70 -11.88
N ARG A 423 -28.29 39.64 -10.92
CA ARG A 423 -27.97 40.76 -10.01
C ARG A 423 -26.51 41.20 -10.06
N TYR A 424 -26.30 42.51 -10.01
CA TYR A 424 -24.96 43.12 -10.07
C TYR A 424 -24.13 42.90 -8.78
N GLN A 425 -24.73 42.94 -7.57
CA GLN A 425 -24.00 42.91 -6.28
C GLN A 425 -24.07 41.58 -5.51
N ASP A 426 -25.06 40.73 -5.77
CA ASP A 426 -25.36 39.52 -4.97
C ASP A 426 -24.74 38.23 -5.56
N ARG A 427 -23.65 38.34 -6.32
CA ARG A 427 -23.11 37.18 -7.05
C ARG A 427 -22.37 36.22 -6.15
N VAL A 428 -22.71 34.94 -6.29
CA VAL A 428 -22.03 33.87 -5.57
C VAL A 428 -20.71 33.53 -6.26
N TYR A 429 -19.63 33.59 -5.50
CA TYR A 429 -18.30 33.19 -5.95
C TYR A 429 -18.26 31.68 -6.25
N ASN A 430 -18.00 31.34 -7.52
CA ASN A 430 -17.98 29.98 -8.03
C ASN A 430 -16.62 29.67 -8.68
N VAL A 431 -16.26 28.39 -8.74
CA VAL A 431 -14.91 27.95 -9.13
C VAL A 431 -14.98 26.55 -9.76
N PHE A 432 -13.96 26.15 -10.51
CA PHE A 432 -13.95 24.82 -11.13
C PHE A 432 -13.93 23.69 -10.08
N THR A 433 -14.54 22.56 -10.43
CA THR A 433 -14.33 21.29 -9.72
C THR A 433 -13.29 20.48 -10.47
N ARG A 434 -12.31 19.92 -9.76
CA ARG A 434 -11.34 19.01 -10.38
C ARG A 434 -12.02 17.70 -10.77
N GLY A 435 -12.02 17.37 -12.06
CA GLY A 435 -12.65 16.16 -12.57
C GLY A 435 -12.48 15.97 -14.06
N ILE A 436 -12.57 14.72 -14.52
CA ILE A 436 -12.44 14.35 -15.93
C ILE A 436 -13.76 14.65 -16.65
N GLY A 437 -13.67 15.31 -17.81
CA GLY A 437 -14.84 15.72 -18.59
C GLY A 437 -15.59 16.94 -18.02
N LEU A 438 -14.99 17.66 -17.07
CA LEU A 438 -15.59 18.81 -16.40
C LEU A 438 -15.06 20.16 -16.93
N GLY A 439 -14.79 20.21 -18.23
CA GLY A 439 -14.22 21.39 -18.90
C GLY A 439 -12.71 21.55 -18.70
N VAL A 440 -12.11 22.49 -19.42
CA VAL A 440 -10.66 22.70 -19.46
C VAL A 440 -10.08 22.96 -18.07
N LEU A 441 -10.68 23.87 -17.31
CA LEU A 441 -10.14 24.25 -16.00
C LEU A 441 -10.42 23.18 -14.94
N GLY A 442 -11.50 22.41 -15.09
CA GLY A 442 -11.76 21.24 -14.24
C GLY A 442 -10.72 20.14 -14.45
N GLU A 443 -10.32 19.90 -15.70
CA GLU A 443 -9.33 18.88 -16.05
C GLU A 443 -7.90 19.31 -15.75
N TRP A 444 -7.49 20.50 -16.19
CA TRP A 444 -6.09 20.95 -16.15
C TRP A 444 -5.81 21.82 -14.92
N GLY A 445 -6.83 22.51 -14.39
CA GLY A 445 -6.70 23.47 -13.29
C GLY A 445 -6.38 24.85 -13.80
N ARG A 446 -5.58 25.57 -13.03
CA ARG A 446 -4.98 26.83 -13.47
C ARG A 446 -4.05 26.57 -14.66
N VAL A 447 -4.24 27.30 -15.76
CA VAL A 447 -3.60 27.00 -17.06
C VAL A 447 -2.49 27.97 -17.48
N LEU A 448 -1.96 28.80 -16.59
CA LEU A 448 -1.09 29.94 -16.93
C LEU A 448 0.23 29.56 -17.60
N ASN A 449 0.62 30.30 -18.65
CA ASN A 449 1.92 30.17 -19.31
C ASN A 449 3.06 30.93 -18.62
N THR A 450 2.73 31.94 -17.82
CA THR A 450 3.68 32.85 -17.19
C THR A 450 3.21 33.14 -15.77
N SER A 451 4.17 33.40 -14.87
CA SER A 451 3.85 33.75 -13.49
C SER A 451 3.18 35.12 -13.42
N TYR A 452 2.22 35.28 -12.52
CA TYR A 452 1.52 36.53 -12.26
C TYR A 452 1.50 36.83 -10.77
N GLY A 453 2.28 37.84 -10.34
CA GLY A 453 2.48 38.10 -8.92
C GLY A 453 3.10 36.89 -8.20
N SER A 454 2.42 36.37 -7.17
CA SER A 454 2.81 35.15 -6.45
C SER A 454 2.30 33.85 -7.10
N ILE A 455 1.59 33.93 -8.22
CA ILE A 455 1.01 32.78 -8.91
C ILE A 455 2.03 32.23 -9.91
N PRO A 456 2.44 30.95 -9.82
CA PRO A 456 3.40 30.36 -10.75
C PRO A 456 2.77 30.05 -12.12
N ALA A 457 3.60 29.97 -13.16
CA ALA A 457 3.24 29.35 -14.42
C ALA A 457 3.00 27.84 -14.24
N THR A 458 1.93 27.29 -14.83
CA THR A 458 1.57 25.86 -14.75
C THR A 458 1.67 25.14 -16.10
N TYR A 459 1.57 25.87 -17.21
CA TYR A 459 1.73 25.36 -18.57
C TYR A 459 2.55 26.34 -19.43
N PRO A 460 3.87 26.42 -19.22
CA PRO A 460 4.72 27.43 -19.85
C PRO A 460 4.76 27.40 -21.39
N GLN A 461 4.43 26.26 -21.99
CA GLN A 461 4.39 26.08 -23.44
C GLN A 461 3.04 26.48 -24.06
N SER A 462 2.06 26.87 -23.24
CA SER A 462 0.73 27.27 -23.70
C SER A 462 0.63 28.77 -23.99
N LYS A 463 -0.52 29.18 -24.53
CA LYS A 463 -0.85 30.60 -24.80
C LYS A 463 -1.82 31.19 -23.77
N TRP A 464 -2.09 30.46 -22.69
CA TRP A 464 -2.99 30.92 -21.63
C TRP A 464 -2.32 32.01 -20.80
N ASN A 465 -2.94 33.18 -20.74
CA ASN A 465 -2.49 34.30 -19.93
C ASN A 465 -3.36 34.42 -18.67
N PHE A 466 -2.86 35.17 -17.70
CA PHE A 466 -3.66 35.56 -16.54
C PHE A 466 -4.79 36.49 -16.97
N GLY A 467 -5.99 36.27 -16.43
CA GLY A 467 -7.17 37.12 -16.61
C GLY A 467 -8.42 36.33 -16.99
N TRP A 468 -9.29 37.00 -17.73
CA TRP A 468 -10.65 36.56 -18.03
C TRP A 468 -10.83 36.24 -19.51
N TYR A 469 -11.57 35.18 -19.81
CA TYR A 469 -11.80 34.73 -21.17
C TYR A 469 -13.28 34.76 -21.50
N PHE A 470 -13.64 35.43 -22.59
CA PHE A 470 -15.01 35.49 -23.08
C PHE A 470 -15.50 34.12 -23.55
N THR A 471 -16.79 33.87 -23.31
CA THR A 471 -17.56 32.73 -23.81
C THR A 471 -18.47 33.15 -24.97
N ASP A 472 -19.11 32.19 -25.63
CA ASP A 472 -20.15 32.45 -26.66
C ASP A 472 -21.51 32.86 -26.05
N GLU A 473 -21.62 32.88 -24.72
CA GLU A 473 -22.86 33.18 -24.00
C GLU A 473 -22.96 34.66 -23.60
N GLU A 474 -24.15 35.23 -23.75
CA GLU A 474 -24.55 36.56 -23.25
C GLU A 474 -25.61 36.40 -22.16
N HIS A 475 -25.62 37.32 -21.21
CA HIS A 475 -26.67 37.37 -20.19
C HIS A 475 -27.22 38.78 -20.02
N THR A 476 -28.53 38.89 -19.83
CA THR A 476 -29.20 40.15 -19.51
C THR A 476 -29.38 40.26 -18.00
N PHE A 477 -28.82 41.29 -17.37
CA PHE A 477 -28.98 41.55 -15.94
C PHE A 477 -29.41 43.00 -15.67
N ILE A 478 -29.88 43.26 -14.45
CA ILE A 478 -30.28 44.61 -14.03
C ILE A 478 -29.13 45.30 -13.29
N ASP A 479 -28.76 46.49 -13.77
CA ASP A 479 -27.71 47.30 -13.16
C ASP A 479 -28.17 48.04 -11.88
N ASN A 480 -27.26 48.79 -11.24
CA ASN A 480 -27.58 49.55 -10.03
C ASN A 480 -28.62 50.68 -10.26
N ASN A 481 -28.88 51.05 -11.52
CA ASN A 481 -29.86 52.05 -11.92
C ASN A 481 -31.17 51.42 -12.39
N ASN A 482 -31.35 50.12 -12.15
CA ASN A 482 -32.51 49.34 -12.52
C ASN A 482 -32.74 49.27 -14.06
N GLN A 483 -31.66 49.34 -14.84
CA GLN A 483 -31.66 49.22 -16.30
C GLN A 483 -31.18 47.83 -16.74
N PRO A 484 -31.80 47.22 -17.78
CA PRO A 484 -31.30 45.98 -18.36
C PRO A 484 -30.02 46.23 -19.16
N ILE A 485 -28.99 45.46 -18.88
CA ILE A 485 -27.71 45.44 -19.61
C ILE A 485 -27.46 44.02 -20.10
N ILE A 486 -27.01 43.91 -21.35
CA ILE A 486 -26.53 42.65 -21.94
C ILE A 486 -25.01 42.65 -21.90
N GLU A 487 -24.41 41.65 -21.29
CA GLU A 487 -22.96 41.45 -21.29
C GLU A 487 -22.58 40.01 -21.60
N GLY A 488 -21.41 39.85 -22.23
CA GLY A 488 -20.80 38.55 -22.43
C GLY A 488 -20.33 37.93 -21.12
N ILE A 489 -20.50 36.62 -21.00
CA ILE A 489 -19.98 35.85 -19.87
C ILE A 489 -18.47 35.64 -20.04
N VAL A 490 -17.73 35.83 -18.95
CA VAL A 490 -16.29 35.58 -18.88
C VAL A 490 -15.93 34.55 -17.83
N VAL A 491 -14.83 33.81 -18.06
CA VAL A 491 -14.28 32.80 -17.14
C VAL A 491 -12.82 33.12 -16.80
N ALA A 492 -12.47 33.15 -15.51
CA ALA A 492 -11.12 33.42 -15.04
C ALA A 492 -10.19 32.20 -15.15
N THR A 493 -8.94 32.40 -15.57
CA THR A 493 -7.96 31.30 -15.71
C THR A 493 -7.36 30.80 -14.40
N HIS A 494 -7.50 31.56 -13.30
CA HIS A 494 -6.83 31.23 -12.05
C HIS A 494 -7.59 30.22 -11.16
N ASP A 495 -8.93 30.29 -11.12
CA ASP A 495 -9.80 29.38 -10.38
C ASP A 495 -11.11 29.04 -11.11
N GLY A 496 -11.27 29.48 -12.35
CA GLY A 496 -12.46 29.22 -13.14
C GLY A 496 -13.65 30.10 -12.80
N MET A 497 -13.50 31.15 -11.98
CA MET A 497 -14.62 32.02 -11.66
C MET A 497 -15.36 32.51 -12.90
N ILE A 498 -16.69 32.47 -12.85
CA ILE A 498 -17.57 32.95 -13.90
C ILE A 498 -18.09 34.34 -13.50
N SER A 499 -18.02 35.31 -14.41
CA SER A 499 -18.41 36.70 -14.16
C SER A 499 -18.85 37.39 -15.46
N PHE A 500 -19.08 38.71 -15.37
CA PHE A 500 -19.15 39.62 -16.52
C PHE A 500 -18.04 40.68 -16.44
N PRO A 501 -17.64 41.28 -17.58
CA PRO A 501 -16.61 42.31 -17.64
C PRO A 501 -16.85 43.52 -16.72
N SER A 502 -18.09 43.93 -16.48
CA SER A 502 -18.39 45.08 -15.62
C SER A 502 -18.33 44.78 -14.12
N ALA A 503 -18.32 43.51 -13.72
CA ALA A 503 -18.40 43.08 -12.34
C ALA A 503 -17.01 42.74 -11.77
N TRP A 504 -16.75 41.47 -11.45
CA TRP A 504 -15.49 41.02 -10.87
C TRP A 504 -14.38 41.02 -11.91
N GLY A 505 -13.16 41.39 -11.50
CA GLY A 505 -12.01 41.46 -12.41
C GLY A 505 -12.09 42.60 -13.42
N ARG A 506 -12.80 43.69 -13.10
CA ARG A 506 -12.95 44.86 -14.00
C ARG A 506 -11.63 45.41 -14.51
N ASP A 507 -10.59 45.41 -13.68
CA ASP A 507 -9.27 45.93 -14.02
C ASP A 507 -8.31 44.87 -14.55
N GLU A 508 -8.76 43.61 -14.62
CA GLU A 508 -7.94 42.51 -15.14
C GLU A 508 -8.04 42.40 -16.66
N PRO A 509 -7.01 41.85 -17.33
CA PRO A 509 -7.07 41.47 -18.73
C PRO A 509 -8.29 40.65 -19.16
N LYS A 510 -8.82 40.97 -20.35
CA LYS A 510 -9.81 40.15 -21.05
C LYS A 510 -9.23 39.61 -22.35
N TRP A 511 -9.55 38.36 -22.64
CA TRP A 511 -8.99 37.58 -23.74
C TRP A 511 -10.09 36.82 -24.48
N ALA A 512 -9.79 36.39 -25.71
CA ALA A 512 -10.61 35.42 -26.43
C ALA A 512 -10.00 34.02 -26.30
N VAL A 513 -10.85 33.02 -26.15
CA VAL A 513 -10.47 31.62 -26.24
C VAL A 513 -11.34 30.95 -27.28
N CYS A 514 -10.69 30.39 -28.29
CA CYS A 514 -11.39 29.69 -29.35
C CYS A 514 -11.25 28.20 -29.15
N GLY A 515 -12.22 27.41 -29.57
CA GLY A 515 -12.05 25.97 -29.62
C GLY A 515 -13.02 25.28 -30.57
N LYS A 516 -12.82 23.98 -30.69
CA LYS A 516 -13.62 23.09 -31.53
C LYS A 516 -13.80 21.74 -30.85
N HIS A 517 -15.00 21.18 -30.98
CA HIS A 517 -15.26 19.79 -30.62
C HIS A 517 -14.76 18.85 -31.74
N LEU A 518 -14.23 17.68 -31.37
CA LEU A 518 -13.51 16.76 -32.27
C LEU A 518 -14.29 15.51 -32.70
#